data_AF-A0A8T5MMD5-F1
#
_entry.id   AF-A0A8T5MMD5-F1
#
_cell.length_a   1.000
_cell.length_b   1.000
_cell.length_c   1.000
_cell.angle_alpha   90.00
_cell.angle_beta   90.00
_cell.angle_gamma   90.00
#
_symmetry.space_group_name_H-M   'P 1'
#
loop_
_entity.id
_entity.type
_entity.pdbx_description
1 polymer ?
#
loop_
_entity_poly.entity_id
_entity_poly.type
_entity_poly.pdbx_seq_one_letter_code
_entity_poly.pdbx_strand_id
1 'polypeptide(L)'
;MPKSLHRRLLEKGWSEDEIERTMQMMYSDEKREKHAHFVSATHPVIYWVGLVVAIVGNLLVAVTLIPFLMILNSTQLYVILGIVGFVFGSMFNLIIKDIEHVDQTHHIVAGVFIPAIALITVYIMVSVANRFNEVINNPNPHNAIVLSAVYLITFSAPYFVYKIKDFVWERKQKASEGA
;
A
#
# COMPACT_ATOMS: atom_id res chain seq x y z
N MET A 1 20.83 -9.53 -28.64
CA MET A 1 21.86 -8.88 -27.79
C MET A 1 21.76 -7.36 -27.92
N PRO A 2 21.83 -6.58 -26.84
CA PRO A 2 21.80 -5.13 -26.92
C PRO A 2 23.11 -4.59 -27.52
N LYS A 3 23.11 -4.32 -28.84
CA LYS A 3 24.26 -3.79 -29.59
C LYS A 3 24.85 -2.50 -28.99
N SER A 4 24.04 -1.76 -28.23
CA SER A 4 24.43 -0.52 -27.55
C SER A 4 25.37 -0.74 -26.37
N LEU A 5 25.32 -1.89 -25.68
CA LEU A 5 26.20 -2.16 -24.53
C LEU A 5 27.60 -2.57 -24.99
N HIS A 6 27.67 -3.43 -26.01
CA HIS A 6 28.93 -3.90 -26.61
C HIS A 6 29.79 -2.72 -27.10
N ARG A 7 29.17 -1.79 -27.85
CA ARG A 7 29.85 -0.62 -28.39
C ARG A 7 30.38 0.33 -27.31
N ARG A 8 29.61 0.50 -26.21
CA ARG A 8 30.04 1.32 -25.06
C ARG A 8 31.19 0.71 -24.27
N LEU A 9 31.34 -0.62 -24.26
CA LEU A 9 32.44 -1.30 -23.59
C LEU A 9 33.72 -1.25 -24.43
N LEU A 10 33.60 -1.41 -25.76
CA LEU A 10 34.70 -1.18 -26.70
C LEU A 10 35.23 0.27 -26.63
N GLU A 11 34.33 1.26 -26.59
CA GLU A 11 34.71 2.69 -26.46
C GLU A 11 35.43 2.99 -25.13
N LYS A 12 35.27 2.14 -24.11
CA LYS A 12 35.97 2.23 -22.82
C LYS A 12 37.30 1.49 -22.79
N GLY A 13 37.72 0.90 -23.91
CA GLY A 13 39.00 0.19 -24.03
C GLY A 13 38.98 -1.24 -23.51
N TRP A 14 37.82 -1.86 -23.37
CA TRP A 14 37.73 -3.28 -23.03
C TRP A 14 38.06 -4.14 -24.25
N SER A 15 38.77 -5.25 -24.03
CA SER A 15 39.04 -6.22 -25.11
C SER A 15 37.77 -7.01 -25.47
N GLU A 16 37.65 -7.44 -26.74
CA GLU A 16 36.53 -8.27 -27.22
C GLU A 16 36.33 -9.51 -26.34
N ASP A 17 37.41 -10.18 -25.94
CA ASP A 17 37.37 -11.37 -25.07
C ASP A 17 36.81 -11.07 -23.67
N GLU A 18 37.14 -9.92 -23.09
CA GLU A 18 36.60 -9.48 -21.80
C GLU A 18 35.12 -9.12 -21.90
N ILE A 19 34.72 -8.48 -23.00
CA ILE A 19 33.32 -8.14 -23.27
C ILE A 19 32.52 -9.42 -23.43
N GLU A 20 33.00 -10.38 -24.22
CA GLU A 20 32.30 -11.63 -24.46
C GLU A 20 32.18 -12.48 -23.20
N ARG A 21 33.24 -12.60 -22.39
CA ARG A 21 33.17 -13.23 -21.06
C ARG A 21 32.19 -12.53 -20.13
N THR A 22 32.22 -11.21 -20.07
CA THR A 22 31.34 -10.43 -19.19
C THR A 22 29.89 -10.57 -19.62
N MET A 23 29.64 -10.58 -20.93
CA MET A 23 28.31 -10.80 -21.50
C MET A 23 27.82 -12.23 -21.22
N GLN A 24 28.68 -13.25 -21.36
CA GLN A 24 28.36 -14.62 -20.96
C GLN A 24 28.05 -14.72 -19.46
N MET A 25 28.81 -14.03 -18.61
CA MET A 25 28.56 -14.01 -17.16
C MET A 25 27.33 -13.19 -16.75
N MET A 26 26.89 -12.22 -17.56
CA MET A 26 25.69 -11.41 -17.30
C MET A 26 24.42 -12.08 -17.82
N TYR A 27 24.51 -12.76 -18.96
CA TYR A 27 23.39 -13.36 -19.67
C TYR A 27 23.37 -14.88 -19.59
N SER A 28 24.22 -15.51 -18.77
CA SER A 28 24.16 -16.95 -18.54
C SER A 28 22.76 -17.33 -18.05
N ASP A 29 22.21 -18.37 -18.68
CA ASP A 29 20.86 -18.86 -18.37
C ASP A 29 20.73 -19.21 -16.88
N GLU A 30 21.80 -19.69 -16.26
CA GLU A 30 21.89 -20.01 -14.83
C GLU A 30 21.69 -18.80 -13.90
N LYS A 31 22.18 -17.60 -14.28
CA LYS A 31 21.92 -16.37 -13.50
C LYS A 31 20.52 -15.83 -13.75
N ARG A 32 20.00 -15.94 -14.98
CA ARG A 32 18.61 -15.56 -15.28
C ARG A 32 17.62 -16.44 -14.50
N GLU A 33 17.91 -17.73 -14.40
CA GLU A 33 17.09 -18.70 -13.67
C GLU A 33 17.18 -18.47 -12.16
N LYS A 34 18.38 -18.28 -11.60
CA LYS A 34 18.54 -17.89 -10.18
C LYS A 34 17.87 -16.57 -9.84
N HIS A 35 17.97 -15.56 -10.71
CA HIS A 35 17.32 -14.28 -10.49
C HIS A 35 15.79 -14.41 -10.59
N ALA A 36 15.28 -15.19 -11.55
CA ALA A 36 13.85 -15.47 -11.67
C ALA A 36 13.30 -16.23 -10.45
N HIS A 37 14.02 -17.24 -9.95
CA HIS A 37 13.65 -17.96 -8.73
C HIS A 37 13.71 -17.10 -7.48
N PHE A 38 14.73 -16.25 -7.35
CA PHE A 38 14.85 -15.33 -6.21
C PHE A 38 13.72 -14.30 -6.22
N VAL A 39 13.41 -13.71 -7.38
CA VAL A 39 12.31 -12.77 -7.56
C VAL A 39 10.98 -13.46 -7.22
N SER A 40 10.72 -14.66 -7.76
CA SER A 40 9.55 -15.49 -7.46
C SER A 40 9.35 -15.81 -5.97
N ALA A 41 10.41 -16.17 -5.24
CA ALA A 41 10.31 -16.55 -3.83
C ALA A 41 10.20 -15.36 -2.87
N THR A 42 10.66 -14.18 -3.29
CA THR A 42 10.65 -12.98 -2.44
C THR A 42 9.28 -12.28 -2.46
N HIS A 43 8.51 -12.46 -3.53
CA HIS A 43 7.20 -11.84 -3.72
C HIS A 43 6.16 -12.18 -2.62
N PRO A 44 5.97 -13.45 -2.22
CA PRO A 44 5.02 -13.78 -1.16
C PRO A 44 5.46 -13.24 0.20
N VAL A 45 6.77 -13.24 0.48
CA VAL A 45 7.30 -12.80 1.78
C VAL A 45 7.08 -11.29 1.95
N ILE A 46 7.41 -10.49 0.94
CA ILE A 46 7.18 -9.04 0.97
C ILE A 46 5.69 -8.74 1.15
N TYR A 47 4.81 -9.47 0.45
CA TYR A 47 3.38 -9.34 0.59
C TYR A 47 2.91 -9.59 2.04
N TRP A 48 3.29 -10.73 2.62
CA TRP A 48 2.88 -11.10 3.98
C TRP A 48 3.45 -10.16 5.03
N VAL A 49 4.72 -9.74 4.89
CA VAL A 49 5.33 -8.74 5.78
C VAL A 49 4.61 -7.40 5.67
N GLY A 50 4.31 -6.94 4.46
CA GLY A 50 3.54 -5.72 4.22
C GLY A 50 2.17 -5.78 4.88
N LEU A 51 1.46 -6.91 4.76
CA LEU A 51 0.17 -7.13 5.40
C LEU A 51 0.26 -7.15 6.94
N VAL A 52 1.29 -7.77 7.51
CA VAL A 52 1.50 -7.77 8.97
C VAL A 52 1.80 -6.36 9.47
N VAL A 53 2.72 -5.64 8.81
CA VAL A 53 3.06 -4.26 9.16
C VAL A 53 1.83 -3.35 9.09
N ALA A 54 1.01 -3.54 8.07
CA ALA A 54 -0.27 -2.88 7.91
C ALA A 54 -1.22 -3.10 9.09
N ILE A 55 -1.43 -4.36 9.48
CA ILE A 55 -2.31 -4.72 10.61
C ILE A 55 -1.79 -4.11 11.91
N VAL A 56 -0.48 -4.27 12.18
CA VAL A 56 0.16 -3.74 13.39
C VAL A 56 0.09 -2.22 13.43
N GLY A 57 0.40 -1.54 12.32
CA GLY A 57 0.32 -0.09 12.22
C GLY A 57 -1.09 0.43 12.49
N ASN A 58 -2.11 -0.20 11.90
CA ASN A 58 -3.51 0.18 12.12
C ASN A 58 -3.95 -0.04 13.57
N LEU A 59 -3.51 -1.13 14.21
CA LEU A 59 -3.78 -1.39 15.63
C LEU A 59 -3.10 -0.34 16.54
N LEU A 60 -1.84 0.00 16.27
CA LEU A 60 -1.11 1.01 17.03
C LEU A 60 -1.78 2.39 16.95
N VAL A 61 -2.23 2.79 15.76
CA VAL A 61 -3.00 4.02 15.56
C VAL A 61 -4.27 4.00 16.40
N ALA A 62 -5.00 2.89 16.36
CA ALA A 62 -6.24 2.75 17.09
C ALA A 62 -6.04 2.89 18.60
N VAL A 63 -5.05 2.19 19.17
CA VAL A 63 -4.72 2.30 20.60
C VAL A 63 -4.29 3.73 20.95
N THR A 64 -3.47 4.36 20.10
CA THR A 64 -2.98 5.73 20.32
C THR A 64 -4.12 6.76 20.28
N LEU A 65 -5.18 6.53 19.50
CA LEU A 65 -6.32 7.44 19.36
C LEU A 65 -7.34 7.35 20.51
N ILE A 66 -7.34 6.28 21.31
CA ILE A 66 -8.26 6.12 22.46
C ILE A 66 -8.23 7.33 23.43
N PRO A 67 -7.07 7.79 23.95
CA PRO A 67 -7.05 8.95 24.85
C PRO A 67 -7.59 10.23 24.18
N PHE A 68 -7.37 10.41 22.87
CA PHE A 68 -7.91 11.56 22.14
C PHE A 68 -9.44 11.50 22.03
N LEU A 69 -10.02 10.30 21.84
CA LEU A 69 -11.48 10.09 21.83
C LEU A 69 -12.14 10.45 23.16
N MET A 70 -11.41 10.45 24.27
CA MET A 70 -11.97 10.79 25.58
C MET A 70 -11.92 12.29 25.87
N ILE A 71 -10.93 13.00 25.31
CA ILE A 71 -10.61 14.38 25.65
C ILE A 71 -11.19 15.38 24.62
N LEU A 72 -11.20 15.02 23.35
CA LEU A 72 -11.52 15.94 22.27
C LEU A 72 -13.01 16.02 21.96
N ASN A 73 -13.43 17.13 21.37
CA ASN A 73 -14.79 17.26 20.86
C ASN A 73 -14.96 16.54 19.51
N SER A 74 -16.21 16.29 19.11
CA SER A 74 -16.53 15.54 17.89
C SER A 74 -15.92 16.15 16.64
N THR A 75 -15.91 17.49 16.52
CA THR A 75 -15.34 18.18 15.35
C THR A 75 -13.83 18.00 15.23
N GLN A 76 -13.09 18.16 16.33
CA GLN A 76 -11.64 17.93 16.37
C GLN A 76 -11.32 16.47 16.02
N LEU A 77 -12.12 15.53 16.53
CA LEU A 77 -11.97 14.12 16.22
C LEU A 77 -12.19 13.80 14.75
N TYR A 78 -13.20 14.39 14.09
CA TYR A 78 -13.40 14.21 12.65
C TYR A 78 -12.21 14.70 11.84
N VAL A 79 -11.63 15.85 12.21
CA VAL A 79 -10.45 16.39 11.53
C VAL A 79 -9.24 15.49 11.72
N ILE A 80 -8.95 15.07 12.95
CA ILE A 80 -7.81 14.19 13.24
C ILE A 80 -7.98 12.84 12.56
N LEU A 81 -9.15 12.21 12.65
CA LEU A 81 -9.43 10.95 11.96
C LEU A 81 -9.33 11.09 10.45
N GLY A 82 -9.76 12.23 9.89
CA GLY A 82 -9.62 12.48 8.46
C GLY A 82 -8.17 12.60 8.02
N ILE A 83 -7.34 13.32 8.78
CA ILE A 83 -5.91 13.45 8.51
C ILE A 83 -5.20 12.10 8.67
N VAL A 84 -5.42 11.41 9.79
CA VAL A 84 -4.82 10.09 10.07
C VAL A 84 -5.27 9.07 9.02
N GLY A 85 -6.56 8.99 8.76
CA GLY A 85 -7.14 8.12 7.74
C GLY A 85 -6.50 8.38 6.38
N PHE A 86 -6.40 9.63 5.94
CA PHE A 86 -5.77 9.98 4.67
C PHE A 86 -4.28 9.64 4.61
N VAL A 87 -3.52 9.91 5.66
CA VAL A 87 -2.08 9.60 5.71
C VAL A 87 -1.84 8.10 5.65
N PHE A 88 -2.55 7.32 6.48
CA PHE A 88 -2.45 5.87 6.46
C PHE A 88 -2.96 5.31 5.14
N GLY A 89 -4.12 5.76 4.66
CA GLY A 89 -4.66 5.38 3.35
C GLY A 89 -3.67 5.60 2.21
N SER A 90 -2.90 6.70 2.26
CA SER A 90 -1.85 6.99 1.28
C SER A 90 -0.66 6.03 1.42
N MET A 91 -0.20 5.76 2.64
CA MET A 91 0.86 4.78 2.90
C MET A 91 0.46 3.37 2.42
N PHE A 92 -0.77 2.97 2.70
CA PHE A 92 -1.34 1.70 2.26
C PHE A 92 -1.47 1.63 0.75
N ASN A 93 -1.89 2.71 0.09
CA ASN A 93 -1.93 2.78 -1.36
C ASN A 93 -0.55 2.58 -1.98
N LEU A 94 0.53 3.10 -1.37
CA LEU A 94 1.90 2.83 -1.83
C LEU A 94 2.26 1.36 -1.70
N ILE A 95 1.98 0.74 -0.54
CA ILE A 95 2.22 -0.70 -0.32
C ILE A 95 1.46 -1.54 -1.34
N ILE A 96 0.19 -1.21 -1.60
CA ILE A 96 -0.65 -1.91 -2.58
C ILE A 96 -0.07 -1.76 -3.98
N LYS A 97 0.39 -0.57 -4.38
CA LYS A 97 1.01 -0.36 -5.70
C LYS A 97 2.27 -1.18 -5.89
N ASP A 98 3.12 -1.25 -4.87
CA ASP A 98 4.35 -2.03 -4.92
C ASP A 98 4.04 -3.53 -5.03
N ILE A 99 2.99 -4.01 -4.35
CA ILE A 99 2.48 -5.38 -4.47
C ILE A 99 1.85 -5.63 -5.85
N GLU A 100 1.08 -4.68 -6.39
CA GLU A 100 0.41 -4.80 -7.68
C GLU A 100 1.41 -4.92 -8.85
N HIS A 101 2.57 -4.28 -8.74
CA HIS A 101 3.65 -4.41 -9.71
C HIS A 101 4.32 -5.80 -9.71
N VAL A 102 4.11 -6.57 -8.65
CA VAL A 102 4.81 -7.82 -8.36
C VAL A 102 3.98 -9.05 -8.73
N ASP A 103 2.67 -9.06 -8.49
CA ASP A 103 1.82 -10.22 -8.76
C ASP A 103 0.40 -9.82 -9.15
N GLN A 104 -0.05 -10.30 -10.32
CA GLN A 104 -1.35 -9.95 -10.88
C GLN A 104 -2.56 -10.63 -10.24
N THR A 105 -2.33 -11.66 -9.45
CA THR A 105 -3.41 -12.56 -9.00
C THR A 105 -3.97 -12.16 -7.64
N HIS A 106 -3.18 -11.46 -6.82
CA HIS A 106 -3.50 -11.16 -5.41
C HIS A 106 -4.11 -9.76 -5.18
N HIS A 107 -4.42 -9.02 -6.24
CA HIS A 107 -4.89 -7.62 -6.20
C HIS A 107 -6.16 -7.39 -5.38
N ILE A 108 -7.14 -8.29 -5.55
CA ILE A 108 -8.48 -8.11 -4.99
C ILE A 108 -8.45 -8.31 -3.48
N VAL A 109 -7.58 -9.20 -3.00
CA VAL A 109 -7.44 -9.50 -1.57
C VAL A 109 -6.96 -8.25 -0.85
N ALA A 110 -5.86 -7.63 -1.28
CA ALA A 110 -5.34 -6.43 -0.62
C ALA A 110 -6.32 -5.24 -0.70
N GLY A 111 -6.96 -5.03 -1.85
CA GLY A 111 -7.87 -3.91 -2.06
C GLY A 111 -9.14 -3.93 -1.20
N VAL A 112 -9.62 -5.11 -0.79
CA VAL A 112 -10.83 -5.26 0.05
C VAL A 112 -10.49 -5.55 1.51
N PHE A 113 -9.50 -6.40 1.74
CA PHE A 113 -9.15 -6.88 3.07
C PHE A 113 -8.60 -5.77 3.97
N ILE A 114 -7.77 -4.89 3.41
CA ILE A 114 -7.15 -3.78 4.15
C ILE A 114 -8.22 -2.77 4.64
N PRO A 115 -9.12 -2.24 3.78
CA PRO A 115 -10.23 -1.39 4.24
C PRO A 115 -11.15 -2.09 5.25
N ALA A 116 -11.40 -3.38 5.09
CA ALA A 116 -12.23 -4.15 6.02
C ALA A 116 -11.60 -4.22 7.43
N ILE A 117 -10.30 -4.50 7.51
CA ILE A 117 -9.57 -4.49 8.78
C ILE A 117 -9.59 -3.08 9.40
N ALA A 118 -9.30 -2.05 8.59
CA ALA A 118 -9.35 -0.66 9.01
C ALA A 118 -10.69 -0.29 9.65
N LEU A 119 -11.79 -0.68 9.00
CA LEU A 119 -13.15 -0.46 9.49
C LEU A 119 -13.42 -1.20 10.82
N ILE A 120 -13.08 -2.48 10.90
CA ILE A 120 -13.28 -3.29 12.11
C ILE A 120 -12.49 -2.70 13.28
N THR A 121 -11.23 -2.33 13.05
CA THR A 121 -10.37 -1.75 14.09
C THR A 121 -10.92 -0.45 14.63
N VAL A 122 -11.38 0.48 13.77
CA VAL A 122 -11.95 1.74 14.22
C VAL A 122 -13.27 1.53 14.97
N TYR A 123 -14.12 0.61 14.49
CA TYR A 123 -15.36 0.28 15.19
C TYR A 123 -15.10 -0.25 16.60
N ILE A 124 -14.14 -1.18 16.76
CA ILE A 124 -13.74 -1.72 18.06
C ILE A 124 -13.16 -0.59 18.94
N MET A 125 -12.27 0.24 18.39
CA MET A 125 -11.64 1.34 19.12
C MET A 125 -12.67 2.31 19.69
N VAL A 126 -13.62 2.80 18.88
CA VAL A 126 -14.63 3.74 19.36
C VAL A 126 -15.57 3.08 20.36
N SER A 127 -15.91 1.81 20.16
CA SER A 127 -16.74 1.04 21.10
C SER A 127 -16.06 0.89 22.47
N VAL A 128 -14.76 0.61 22.48
CA VAL A 128 -13.96 0.54 23.71
C VAL A 128 -13.89 1.92 24.38
N ALA A 129 -13.60 2.97 23.62
CA ALA A 129 -13.54 4.34 24.15
C ALA A 129 -14.87 4.78 24.78
N ASN A 130 -16.00 4.46 24.14
CA ASN A 130 -17.33 4.78 24.66
C ASN A 130 -17.62 4.03 25.98
N ARG A 131 -17.27 2.75 26.09
CA ARG A 131 -17.40 2.00 27.36
C ARG A 131 -16.54 2.61 28.47
N PHE A 132 -15.33 3.06 28.15
CA PHE A 132 -14.50 3.78 29.12
C PHE A 132 -15.15 5.10 29.53
N ASN A 133 -15.70 5.87 28.58
CA ASN A 133 -16.43 7.11 28.86
C ASN A 133 -17.64 6.88 29.79
N GLU A 134 -18.38 5.78 29.61
CA GLU A 134 -19.48 5.38 30.51
C GLU A 134 -18.98 5.11 31.93
N VAL A 135 -17.86 4.38 32.08
CA VAL A 135 -17.27 4.09 33.41
C VAL A 135 -16.86 5.35 34.16
N ILE A 136 -16.36 6.37 33.45
CA ILE A 136 -15.93 7.64 34.05
C ILE A 136 -17.03 8.72 34.07
N ASN A 137 -18.26 8.40 33.66
CA ASN A 137 -19.38 9.34 33.51
C ASN A 137 -19.06 10.58 32.64
N ASN A 138 -18.29 10.39 31.56
CA ASN A 138 -17.99 11.47 30.61
C ASN A 138 -19.23 11.71 29.71
N PRO A 139 -19.78 12.94 29.67
CA PRO A 139 -21.01 13.25 28.93
C PRO A 139 -20.83 13.34 27.41
N ASN A 140 -19.63 13.03 26.88
CA ASN A 140 -19.31 13.12 25.45
C ASN A 140 -19.25 11.73 24.78
N PRO A 141 -20.37 11.01 24.61
CA PRO A 141 -20.37 9.79 23.81
C PRO A 141 -20.20 10.15 22.33
N HIS A 142 -19.33 9.43 21.64
CA HIS A 142 -19.15 9.61 20.21
C HIS A 142 -19.89 8.53 19.43
N ASN A 143 -20.49 8.90 18.30
CA ASN A 143 -21.16 7.93 17.43
C ASN A 143 -20.12 7.10 16.66
N ALA A 144 -19.97 5.83 17.03
CA ALA A 144 -19.02 4.90 16.44
C ALA A 144 -19.22 4.71 14.94
N ILE A 145 -20.46 4.71 14.45
CA ILE A 145 -20.78 4.50 13.04
C ILE A 145 -20.28 5.70 12.22
N VAL A 146 -20.53 6.92 12.69
CA VAL A 146 -20.14 8.14 11.98
C VAL A 146 -18.62 8.28 11.93
N LEU A 147 -17.92 8.08 13.06
CA LEU A 147 -16.45 8.16 13.09
C LEU A 147 -15.81 7.08 12.20
N SER A 148 -16.36 5.85 12.22
CA SER A 148 -15.91 4.76 11.36
C SER A 148 -16.10 5.08 9.88
N ALA A 149 -17.23 5.69 9.51
CA ALA A 149 -17.50 6.10 8.13
C ALA A 149 -16.53 7.21 7.66
N VAL A 150 -16.30 8.24 8.49
CA VAL A 150 -15.34 9.32 8.18
C VAL A 150 -13.93 8.75 7.97
N TYR A 151 -13.48 7.90 8.89
CA TYR A 151 -12.17 7.26 8.76
C TYR A 151 -12.09 6.39 7.51
N LEU A 152 -13.08 5.53 7.26
CA LEU A 152 -13.10 4.65 6.09
C LEU A 152 -13.07 5.43 4.77
N ILE A 153 -13.85 6.51 4.66
CA ILE A 153 -13.91 7.33 3.44
C ILE A 153 -12.54 7.97 3.19
N THR A 154 -11.98 8.64 4.21
CA THR A 154 -10.68 9.32 4.08
C THR A 154 -9.52 8.35 3.88
N PHE A 155 -9.55 7.18 4.51
CA PHE A 155 -8.60 6.09 4.32
C PHE A 155 -8.66 5.48 2.93
N SER A 156 -9.87 5.26 2.40
CA SER A 156 -10.03 4.62 1.08
C SER A 156 -9.85 5.60 -0.07
N ALA A 157 -9.96 6.91 0.19
CA ALA A 157 -9.89 7.94 -0.85
C ALA A 157 -8.61 7.90 -1.70
N PRO A 158 -7.37 7.79 -1.15
CA PRO A 158 -6.15 7.71 -1.96
C PRO A 158 -6.14 6.53 -2.93
N TYR A 159 -6.67 5.38 -2.51
CA TYR A 159 -6.78 4.17 -3.33
C TYR A 159 -7.78 4.36 -4.47
N PHE A 160 -8.99 4.86 -4.17
CA PHE A 160 -10.01 5.09 -5.19
C PHE A 160 -9.59 6.16 -6.20
N VAL A 161 -8.98 7.27 -5.75
CA VAL A 161 -8.47 8.31 -6.64
C VAL A 161 -7.44 7.74 -7.62
N TYR A 162 -6.54 6.89 -7.13
CA TYR A 162 -5.56 6.20 -7.98
C TYR A 162 -6.23 5.29 -9.00
N LYS A 163 -7.11 4.38 -8.57
CA LYS A 163 -7.79 3.44 -9.48
C LYS A 163 -8.67 4.12 -10.52
N ILE A 164 -9.36 5.21 -10.16
CA ILE A 164 -10.16 6.00 -11.11
C ILE A 164 -9.24 6.64 -12.17
N LYS A 165 -8.09 7.18 -11.77
CA LYS A 165 -7.13 7.81 -12.69
C LYS A 165 -6.59 6.79 -13.69
N ASP A 166 -6.21 5.61 -13.24
CA ASP A 166 -5.71 4.54 -14.11
C ASP A 166 -6.78 4.09 -15.12
N PHE A 167 -8.01 3.86 -14.66
CA PHE A 167 -9.13 3.49 -15.52
C PHE A 167 -9.43 4.53 -16.61
N VAL A 168 -9.39 5.82 -16.26
CA VAL A 168 -9.60 6.91 -17.23
C VAL A 168 -8.46 6.99 -18.24
N TRP A 169 -7.21 6.74 -17.81
CA TRP A 169 -6.04 6.74 -18.69
C TRP A 169 -6.11 5.62 -19.73
N GLU A 170 -6.42 4.39 -19.30
CA GLU A 170 -6.56 3.24 -20.20
C GLU A 170 -7.64 3.45 -21.26
N ARG A 171 -8.77 4.06 -20.87
CA ARG A 171 -9.84 4.41 -21.82
C ARG A 171 -9.40 5.41 -22.88
N LYS A 172 -8.55 6.37 -22.52
CA LYS A 172 -8.02 7.35 -23.49
C LYS A 172 -7.08 6.70 -24.50
N GLN A 173 -6.21 5.78 -24.09
CA GLN A 173 -5.30 5.07 -24.99
C GLN A 173 -6.05 4.19 -26.01
N LYS A 174 -7.04 3.42 -25.53
CA LYS A 174 -7.87 2.58 -26.43
C LYS A 174 -8.66 3.41 -27.45
N ALA A 175 -9.10 4.62 -27.08
CA ALA A 175 -9.78 5.52 -28.00
C ALA A 175 -8.83 6.14 -29.05
N SER A 176 -7.55 6.35 -28.73
CA SER A 176 -6.55 6.87 -29.69
C SER A 176 -5.98 5.81 -30.63
N GLU A 177 -6.00 4.53 -30.27
CA GLU A 177 -5.52 3.43 -31.13
C GLU A 177 -6.59 2.94 -32.12
N GLY A 178 -7.86 3.25 -31.86
CA GLY A 178 -9.00 2.89 -32.72
C GLY A 178 -9.45 3.99 -33.70
N ALA A 179 -8.75 5.12 -33.76
CA ALA A 179 -9.02 6.27 -34.64
C ALA A 179 -7.87 6.48 -35.63
#